data_AF-A0A6L9QN10-F1
#
_entry.id   AF-A0A6L9QN10-F1
#
_cell.length_a   1.000
_cell.length_b   1.000
_cell.length_c   1.000
_cell.angle_alpha   90.00
_cell.angle_beta   90.00
_cell.angle_gamma   90.00
#
_symmetry.space_group_name_H-M   'P 1'
#
loop_
_entity.id
_entity.type
_entity.pdbx_description
1 polymer ?
#
loop_
_entity_poly.entity_id
_entity_poly.type
_entity_poly.pdbx_seq_one_letter_code
_entity_poly.pdbx_strand_id
1 'polypeptide(L)'
;ASATGGNPVRDAWMGASNMSGLVAARTAAAGIARNTGTAAHSLGALLGGFDPAELTGGLGTRWDITRGYFKRHASCSFTHPAADAVLDLRGGLDPARITGVLVETHALGAGLASPEWHNRLSAMFSTPFAVAAALLHGEVGPRADLDDPALRALARRVRVAEA
;
A
#
# COMPACT_ATOMS: atom_id res chain seq x y z
N ALA A 1 4.40 14.47 2.46
CA ALA A 1 3.90 13.13 2.10
C ALA A 1 3.69 12.32 3.37
N SER A 2 2.58 11.58 3.50
CA SER A 2 2.23 10.87 4.75
C SER A 2 3.00 9.55 4.90
N ALA A 3 2.62 8.50 4.16
CA ALA A 3 3.21 7.17 4.33
C ALA A 3 4.70 7.10 3.89
N THR A 4 5.05 7.71 2.75
CA THR A 4 6.46 7.79 2.31
C THR A 4 7.32 8.64 3.24
N GLY A 5 6.71 9.57 3.98
CA GLY A 5 7.36 10.34 5.04
C GLY A 5 7.27 9.67 6.42
N GLY A 6 6.81 8.43 6.52
CA GLY A 6 6.74 7.67 7.77
C GLY A 6 5.72 8.20 8.78
N ASN A 7 4.77 9.04 8.38
CA ASN A 7 3.80 9.64 9.31
C ASN A 7 2.61 8.68 9.55
N PRO A 8 2.32 8.30 10.82
CA PRO A 8 1.28 7.33 11.16
C PRO A 8 -0.15 7.85 10.93
N VAL A 9 -0.36 9.11 10.54
CA VAL A 9 -1.68 9.65 10.20
C VAL A 9 -2.42 8.80 9.17
N ARG A 10 -1.70 8.15 8.24
CA ARG A 10 -2.24 7.23 7.24
C ARG A 10 -2.81 5.93 7.83
N ASP A 11 -2.40 5.55 9.03
CA ASP A 11 -3.01 4.43 9.74
C ASP A 11 -4.11 4.94 10.69
N ALA A 12 -3.90 6.10 11.33
CA ALA A 12 -4.84 6.69 12.28
C ALA A 12 -6.19 7.07 11.67
N TRP A 13 -6.22 7.62 10.44
CA TRP A 13 -7.49 8.02 9.81
C TRP A 13 -8.41 6.82 9.54
N MET A 14 -7.87 5.64 9.26
CA MET A 14 -8.67 4.41 9.11
C MET A 14 -9.39 4.04 10.42
N GLY A 15 -8.68 4.15 11.54
CA GLY A 15 -9.28 3.94 12.88
C GLY A 15 -10.38 4.95 13.16
N ALA A 16 -10.15 6.23 12.83
CA ALA A 16 -11.14 7.28 12.99
C ALA A 16 -12.41 7.02 12.14
N SER A 17 -12.24 6.62 10.87
CA SER A 17 -13.36 6.27 9.99
C SER A 17 -14.22 5.13 10.53
N ASN A 18 -13.59 4.11 11.12
CA ASN A 18 -14.31 3.00 11.74
C ASN A 18 -15.16 3.49 12.94
N MET A 19 -14.62 4.37 13.76
CA MET A 19 -15.35 4.96 14.88
C MET A 19 -16.54 5.79 14.41
N SER A 20 -16.35 6.62 13.37
CA SER A 20 -17.45 7.40 12.77
C SER A 20 -18.56 6.49 12.23
N GLY A 21 -18.21 5.37 11.58
CA GLY A 21 -19.19 4.40 11.09
C GLY A 21 -20.01 3.75 12.22
N LEU A 22 -19.36 3.35 13.31
CA LEU A 22 -20.05 2.78 14.49
C LEU A 22 -20.99 3.80 15.13
N VAL A 23 -20.57 5.06 15.26
CA VAL A 23 -21.42 6.13 15.79
C VAL A 23 -22.62 6.34 14.89
N ALA A 24 -22.43 6.41 13.57
CA ALA A 24 -23.52 6.58 12.60
C ALA A 24 -24.54 5.43 12.66
N ALA A 25 -24.08 4.19 12.78
CA ALA A 25 -24.98 3.03 12.93
C ALA A 25 -25.80 3.11 14.23
N ARG A 26 -25.18 3.52 15.33
CA ARG A 26 -25.85 3.65 16.63
C ARG A 26 -26.87 4.77 16.67
N THR A 27 -26.56 5.94 16.09
CA THR A 27 -27.51 7.06 16.03
C THR A 27 -28.69 6.75 15.13
N ALA A 28 -28.47 6.01 14.04
CA ALA A 28 -29.55 5.51 13.19
C ALA A 28 -30.43 4.50 13.92
N ALA A 29 -29.83 3.51 14.62
CA ALA A 29 -30.57 2.53 15.41
C ALA A 29 -31.39 3.16 16.55
N ALA A 30 -30.90 4.27 17.12
CA ALA A 30 -31.61 5.04 18.14
C ALA A 30 -32.70 5.98 17.59
N GLY A 31 -32.88 6.05 16.26
CA GLY A 31 -33.84 6.95 15.62
C GLY A 31 -33.47 8.43 15.63
N ILE A 32 -32.22 8.77 16.02
CA ILE A 32 -31.72 10.14 16.11
C ILE A 32 -31.36 10.67 14.71
N ALA A 33 -30.81 9.81 13.85
CA ALA A 33 -30.37 10.17 12.51
C ALA A 33 -30.99 9.24 11.45
N ARG A 34 -31.20 9.77 10.25
CA ARG A 34 -31.65 9.01 9.07
C ARG A 34 -30.90 9.49 7.83
N ASN A 35 -30.81 8.63 6.82
CA ASN A 35 -30.26 9.04 5.54
C ASN A 35 -31.23 10.01 4.84
N THR A 36 -30.73 11.20 4.49
CA THR A 36 -31.47 12.25 3.80
C THR A 36 -30.91 12.55 2.40
N GLY A 37 -30.05 11.68 1.87
CA GLY A 37 -29.40 11.85 0.56
C GLY A 37 -28.10 12.67 0.59
N THR A 38 -27.70 13.19 1.76
CA THR A 38 -26.48 14.00 1.91
C THR A 38 -25.23 13.31 1.36
N ALA A 39 -25.08 12.00 1.61
CA ALA A 39 -23.93 11.24 1.12
C ALA A 39 -23.82 11.23 -0.41
N ALA A 40 -24.94 11.07 -1.13
CA ALA A 40 -24.95 11.07 -2.59
C ALA A 40 -24.52 12.44 -3.15
N HIS A 41 -24.99 13.54 -2.54
CA HIS A 41 -24.56 14.88 -2.93
C HIS A 41 -23.08 15.13 -2.62
N SER A 42 -22.62 14.79 -1.42
CA SER A 42 -21.22 15.00 -1.03
C SER A 42 -20.26 14.19 -1.90
N LEU A 43 -20.55 12.91 -2.14
CA LEU A 43 -19.68 12.04 -2.94
C LEU A 43 -19.79 12.32 -4.45
N GLY A 44 -20.98 12.66 -4.94
CA GLY A 44 -21.29 12.73 -6.37
C GLY A 44 -21.34 14.10 -7.01
N ALA A 45 -21.28 15.17 -6.22
CA ALA A 45 -21.27 16.54 -6.74
C ALA A 45 -20.14 17.39 -6.16
N LEU A 46 -19.78 17.19 -4.88
CA LEU A 46 -18.73 17.99 -4.24
C LEU A 46 -17.34 17.37 -4.38
N LEU A 47 -17.22 16.06 -4.16
CA LEU A 47 -15.92 15.38 -4.14
C LEU A 47 -15.55 14.70 -5.46
N GLY A 48 -16.52 14.35 -6.31
CA GLY A 48 -16.29 13.65 -7.56
C GLY A 48 -17.58 13.19 -8.22
N GLY A 49 -17.49 12.19 -9.09
CA GLY A 49 -18.66 11.50 -9.66
C GLY A 49 -19.07 10.31 -8.80
N PHE A 50 -20.37 10.11 -8.65
CA PHE A 50 -20.95 8.98 -7.91
C PHE A 50 -22.07 8.36 -8.73
N ASP A 51 -21.92 7.09 -9.06
CA ASP A 51 -22.99 6.29 -9.66
C ASP A 51 -23.60 5.37 -8.59
N PRO A 52 -24.83 5.64 -8.12
CA PRO A 52 -25.52 4.77 -7.17
C PRO A 52 -25.79 3.36 -7.71
N ALA A 53 -25.84 3.17 -9.03
CA ALA A 53 -26.11 1.87 -9.63
C ALA A 53 -24.99 0.87 -9.32
N GLU A 54 -23.74 1.33 -9.26
CA GLU A 54 -22.58 0.50 -8.91
C GLU A 54 -22.68 -0.10 -7.49
N LEU A 55 -23.32 0.60 -6.55
CA LEU A 55 -23.54 0.09 -5.19
C LEU A 55 -24.56 -1.06 -5.13
N THR A 56 -25.50 -1.08 -6.08
CA THR A 56 -26.62 -2.03 -6.08
C THR A 56 -26.48 -3.12 -7.13
N GLY A 57 -25.53 -2.97 -8.06
CA GLY A 57 -25.23 -3.93 -9.11
C GLY A 57 -24.87 -5.29 -8.54
N GLY A 58 -25.71 -6.30 -8.81
CA GLY A 58 -25.48 -7.67 -8.37
C GLY A 58 -25.70 -7.92 -6.88
N LEU A 59 -26.41 -7.04 -6.16
CA LEU A 59 -26.77 -7.29 -4.76
C LEU A 59 -27.45 -8.65 -4.59
N GLY A 60 -27.00 -9.41 -3.59
CA GLY A 60 -27.49 -10.77 -3.31
C GLY A 60 -26.94 -11.87 -4.22
N THR A 61 -26.19 -11.53 -5.29
CA THR A 61 -25.62 -12.51 -6.24
C THR A 61 -24.10 -12.39 -6.38
N ARG A 62 -23.54 -11.18 -6.23
CA ARG A 62 -22.11 -10.89 -6.24
C ARG A 62 -21.63 -10.53 -4.84
N TRP A 63 -20.55 -11.17 -4.40
CA TRP A 63 -19.90 -10.91 -3.11
C TRP A 63 -18.46 -10.43 -3.34
N ASP A 64 -18.26 -9.11 -3.38
CA ASP A 64 -16.95 -8.52 -3.71
C ASP A 64 -15.86 -8.84 -2.68
N ILE A 65 -16.22 -9.24 -1.46
CA ILE A 65 -15.28 -9.73 -0.44
C ILE A 65 -14.44 -10.93 -0.93
N THR A 66 -14.96 -11.72 -1.87
CA THR A 66 -14.26 -12.87 -2.46
C THR A 66 -13.28 -12.49 -3.57
N ARG A 67 -13.29 -11.22 -4.00
CA ARG A 67 -12.49 -10.71 -5.12
C ARG A 67 -11.25 -9.94 -4.66
N GLY A 68 -11.04 -9.85 -3.35
CA GLY A 68 -9.82 -9.28 -2.77
C GLY A 68 -8.61 -10.21 -2.92
N TYR A 69 -7.44 -9.73 -2.48
CA TYR A 69 -6.23 -10.53 -2.40
C TYR A 69 -5.55 -10.34 -1.05
N PHE A 70 -4.79 -11.35 -0.64
CA PHE A 70 -3.94 -11.26 0.55
C PHE A 70 -2.53 -10.84 0.15
N LYS A 71 -2.01 -9.83 0.86
CA LYS A 71 -0.63 -9.36 0.67
C LYS A 71 0.34 -10.39 1.25
N ARG A 72 1.23 -10.91 0.40
CA ARG A 72 2.35 -11.78 0.82
C ARG A 72 3.51 -10.98 1.41
N HIS A 73 3.72 -9.77 0.88
CA HIS A 73 4.80 -8.86 1.28
C HIS A 73 4.28 -7.80 2.22
N ALA A 74 5.03 -7.50 3.29
CA ALA A 74 4.66 -6.54 4.31
C ALA A 74 4.81 -5.06 3.87
N SER A 75 4.59 -4.76 2.59
CA SER A 75 4.83 -3.44 1.96
C SER A 75 3.63 -2.91 1.16
N CYS A 76 3.79 -1.71 0.57
CA CYS A 76 2.87 -1.17 -0.41
C CYS A 76 2.70 -2.13 -1.60
N SER A 77 1.46 -2.33 -2.07
CA SER A 77 1.16 -3.29 -3.13
C SER A 77 1.84 -2.99 -4.45
N PHE A 78 2.17 -1.72 -4.71
CA PHE A 78 2.90 -1.33 -5.93
C PHE A 78 4.35 -1.82 -5.93
N THR A 79 4.92 -2.18 -4.77
CA THR A 79 6.27 -2.75 -4.70
C THR A 79 6.29 -4.27 -4.87
N HIS A 80 5.13 -4.93 -4.84
CA HIS A 80 5.02 -6.40 -4.83
C HIS A 80 5.50 -7.03 -6.14
N PRO A 81 5.16 -6.52 -7.34
CA PRO A 81 5.65 -7.11 -8.59
C PRO A 81 7.17 -7.11 -8.69
N ALA A 82 7.83 -6.02 -8.25
CA ALA A 82 9.28 -5.93 -8.25
C ALA A 82 9.91 -6.91 -7.24
N ALA A 83 9.30 -7.07 -6.06
CA ALA A 83 9.75 -8.04 -5.06
C ALA A 83 9.60 -9.48 -5.58
N ASP A 84 8.45 -9.83 -6.17
CA ASP A 84 8.19 -11.15 -6.74
C ASP A 84 9.20 -11.50 -7.85
N ALA A 85 9.40 -10.60 -8.83
CA ALA A 85 10.34 -10.82 -9.93
C ALA A 85 11.78 -11.06 -9.43
N VAL A 86 12.18 -10.36 -8.38
CA VAL A 86 13.51 -10.46 -7.79
C VAL A 86 13.67 -11.74 -6.97
N LEU A 87 12.62 -12.19 -6.28
CA LEU A 87 12.61 -13.48 -5.58
C LEU A 87 12.78 -14.65 -6.56
N ASP A 88 12.14 -14.58 -7.73
CA ASP A 88 12.28 -15.59 -8.78
C ASP A 88 13.72 -15.64 -9.33
N LEU A 89 14.40 -14.51 -9.44
CA LEU A 89 15.78 -14.41 -9.92
C LEU A 89 16.83 -14.76 -8.84
N ARG A 90 16.46 -14.68 -7.56
CA ARG A 90 17.40 -14.72 -6.43
C ARG A 90 18.32 -15.93 -6.43
N GLY A 91 17.82 -17.11 -6.82
CA GLY A 91 18.59 -18.36 -6.80
C GLY A 91 19.85 -18.34 -7.67
N GLY A 92 19.92 -17.45 -8.67
CA GLY A 92 21.08 -17.28 -9.55
C GLY A 92 21.93 -16.03 -9.26
N LEU A 93 21.59 -15.25 -8.23
CA LEU A 93 22.23 -13.97 -7.95
C LEU A 93 23.00 -14.01 -6.63
N ASP A 94 24.24 -13.49 -6.66
CA ASP A 94 24.96 -13.11 -5.45
C ASP A 94 24.68 -11.63 -5.15
N PRO A 95 23.95 -11.29 -4.07
CA PRO A 95 23.66 -9.90 -3.72
C PRO A 95 24.89 -9.00 -3.60
N ALA A 96 26.05 -9.56 -3.21
CA ALA A 96 27.29 -8.79 -3.09
C ALA A 96 27.82 -8.29 -4.44
N ARG A 97 27.47 -8.98 -5.55
CA ARG A 97 27.91 -8.65 -6.91
C ARG A 97 26.96 -7.71 -7.65
N ILE A 98 25.81 -7.38 -7.06
CA ILE A 98 24.82 -6.50 -7.69
C ILE A 98 25.34 -5.06 -7.67
N THR A 99 25.63 -4.50 -8.86
CA THR A 99 26.09 -3.11 -9.01
C THR A 99 24.94 -2.12 -9.15
N GLY A 100 23.77 -2.56 -9.59
CA GLY A 100 22.57 -1.73 -9.76
C GLY A 100 21.33 -2.56 -10.08
N VAL A 101 20.16 -2.02 -9.76
CA VAL A 101 18.86 -2.57 -10.16
C VAL A 101 18.02 -1.40 -10.69
N LEU A 102 17.44 -1.56 -11.88
CA LEU A 102 16.43 -0.64 -12.42
C LEU A 102 15.06 -1.30 -12.32
N VAL A 103 14.11 -0.60 -11.69
CA VAL A 103 12.71 -1.02 -11.62
C VAL A 103 11.88 -0.05 -12.43
N GLU A 104 11.31 -0.55 -13.52
CA GLU A 104 10.35 0.17 -14.36
C GLU A 104 8.93 -0.16 -13.87
N THR A 105 8.09 0.86 -13.67
CA THR A 105 6.76 0.69 -13.06
C THR A 105 5.76 1.73 -13.54
N HIS A 106 4.49 1.54 -13.22
CA HIS A 106 3.43 2.48 -13.55
C HIS A 106 3.52 3.79 -12.71
N ALA A 107 2.90 4.86 -13.20
CA ALA A 107 2.92 6.20 -12.57
C ALA A 107 2.66 6.20 -11.05
N LEU A 108 1.66 5.44 -10.58
CA LEU A 108 1.34 5.36 -9.14
C LEU A 108 2.44 4.71 -8.27
N GLY A 109 3.30 3.87 -8.86
CA GLY A 109 4.42 3.21 -8.20
C GLY A 109 5.73 4.00 -8.29
N ALA A 110 5.89 4.84 -9.33
CA ALA A 110 7.10 5.61 -9.58
C ALA A 110 7.47 6.54 -8.42
N GLY A 111 6.49 7.04 -7.67
CA GLY A 111 6.69 7.85 -6.47
C GLY A 111 7.32 7.12 -5.27
N LEU A 112 7.43 5.79 -5.29
CA LEU A 112 8.00 4.97 -4.21
C LEU A 112 9.53 4.77 -4.38
N ALA A 113 10.22 5.80 -4.89
CA ALA A 113 11.61 5.72 -5.34
C ALA A 113 12.68 6.01 -4.26
N SER A 114 12.29 6.45 -3.05
CA SER A 114 13.26 6.79 -2.01
C SER A 114 14.03 5.56 -1.54
N PRO A 115 15.38 5.56 -1.59
CA PRO A 115 16.19 4.49 -0.99
C PRO A 115 16.41 4.71 0.53
N GLU A 116 16.01 5.86 1.06
CA GLU A 116 16.16 6.19 2.47
C GLU A 116 14.83 6.03 3.22
N TRP A 117 14.92 5.49 4.43
CA TRP A 117 13.83 5.38 5.40
C TRP A 117 14.34 5.66 6.81
N HIS A 118 13.44 6.15 7.66
CA HIS A 118 13.71 6.50 9.05
C HIS A 118 12.80 5.73 10.03
N ASN A 119 11.79 5.04 9.53
CA ASN A 119 10.95 4.14 10.32
C ASN A 119 10.34 3.05 9.43
N ARG A 120 9.65 2.09 10.04
CA ARG A 120 9.04 0.97 9.31
C ARG A 120 8.02 1.41 8.28
N LEU A 121 7.20 2.42 8.57
CA LEU A 121 6.18 2.88 7.64
C LEU A 121 6.81 3.45 6.35
N SER A 122 7.82 4.31 6.47
CA SER A 122 8.53 4.86 5.30
C SER A 122 9.26 3.77 4.51
N ALA A 123 9.87 2.78 5.18
CA ALA A 123 10.51 1.63 4.52
C ALA A 123 9.51 0.80 3.69
N MET A 124 8.32 0.53 4.24
CA MET A 124 7.28 -0.24 3.54
C MET A 124 6.66 0.49 2.35
N PHE A 125 6.96 1.77 2.17
CA PHE A 125 6.58 2.60 1.03
C PHE A 125 7.79 2.96 0.14
N SER A 126 8.80 2.09 0.12
CA SER A 126 9.99 2.19 -0.73
C SER A 126 10.15 0.93 -1.59
N THR A 127 10.14 1.11 -2.92
CA THR A 127 10.50 0.05 -3.87
C THR A 127 11.96 -0.39 -3.68
N PRO A 128 12.94 0.53 -3.52
CA PRO A 128 14.30 0.15 -3.14
C PRO A 128 14.41 -0.77 -1.92
N PHE A 129 13.69 -0.47 -0.84
CA PHE A 129 13.64 -1.33 0.34
C PHE A 129 13.09 -2.71 0.02
N ALA A 130 11.94 -2.79 -0.67
CA ALA A 130 11.29 -4.06 -0.98
C ALA A 130 12.18 -4.96 -1.86
N VAL A 131 12.83 -4.40 -2.87
CA VAL A 131 13.77 -5.11 -3.75
C VAL A 131 15.00 -5.58 -2.98
N ALA A 132 15.59 -4.71 -2.16
CA ALA A 132 16.77 -5.06 -1.38
C ALA A 132 16.48 -6.14 -0.33
N ALA A 133 15.34 -6.07 0.35
CA ALA A 133 14.91 -7.06 1.32
C ALA A 133 14.66 -8.43 0.64
N ALA A 134 13.98 -8.43 -0.51
CA ALA A 134 13.77 -9.63 -1.31
C ALA A 134 15.09 -10.29 -1.74
N LEU A 135 16.05 -9.51 -2.27
CA LEU A 135 17.37 -10.02 -2.66
C LEU A 135 18.14 -10.59 -1.47
N LEU A 136 18.24 -9.80 -0.40
CA LEU A 136 19.13 -10.12 0.71
C LEU A 136 18.55 -11.25 1.56
N HIS A 137 17.28 -11.12 1.96
CA HIS A 137 16.65 -12.00 2.95
C HIS A 137 15.74 -13.07 2.33
N GLY A 138 15.40 -12.96 1.04
CA GLY A 138 14.45 -13.88 0.40
C GLY A 138 13.00 -13.64 0.79
N GLU A 139 12.69 -12.52 1.45
CA GLU A 139 11.34 -12.10 1.80
C GLU A 139 11.26 -10.59 2.02
N VAL A 140 10.04 -10.03 1.93
CA VAL A 140 9.73 -8.67 2.40
C VAL A 140 8.88 -8.80 3.67
N GLY A 141 9.56 -9.14 4.78
CA GLY A 141 8.92 -9.48 6.05
C GLY A 141 8.66 -8.29 6.98
N PRO A 142 7.69 -8.39 7.91
CA PRO A 142 7.40 -7.35 8.89
C PRO A 142 8.50 -7.19 9.95
N ARG A 143 9.40 -8.17 10.06
CA ARG A 143 10.51 -8.20 11.03
C ARG A 143 11.86 -7.78 10.44
N ALA A 144 11.90 -7.29 9.19
CA ALA A 144 13.13 -6.79 8.58
C ALA A 144 13.81 -5.78 9.51
N ASP A 145 15.11 -5.99 9.73
CA ASP A 145 15.98 -5.05 10.44
C ASP A 145 16.23 -3.85 9.55
N LEU A 146 15.72 -2.70 9.96
CA LEU A 146 15.79 -1.47 9.16
C LEU A 146 17.17 -0.83 9.22
N ASP A 147 18.00 -1.22 10.19
CA ASP A 147 19.32 -0.67 10.41
C ASP A 147 20.43 -1.55 9.86
N ASP A 148 20.08 -2.69 9.24
CA ASP A 148 21.02 -3.55 8.51
C ASP A 148 21.77 -2.73 7.44
N PRO A 149 23.10 -2.55 7.58
CA PRO A 149 23.91 -1.80 6.63
C PRO A 149 23.92 -2.42 5.23
N ALA A 150 23.84 -3.75 5.12
CA ALA A 150 23.82 -4.45 3.84
C ALA A 150 22.50 -4.17 3.11
N LEU A 151 21.37 -4.17 3.83
CA LEU A 151 20.07 -3.82 3.29
C LEU A 151 20.04 -2.38 2.76
N ARG A 152 20.51 -1.42 3.56
CA ARG A 152 20.58 0.00 3.16
C ARG A 152 21.51 0.19 1.96
N ALA A 153 22.68 -0.46 1.97
CA ALA A 153 23.63 -0.37 0.86
C ALA A 153 23.06 -0.92 -0.45
N LEU A 154 22.33 -2.03 -0.40
CA LEU A 154 21.70 -2.62 -1.58
C LEU A 154 20.52 -1.77 -2.06
N ALA A 155 19.68 -1.24 -1.16
CA ALA A 155 18.58 -0.35 -1.52
C ALA A 155 19.06 0.90 -2.27
N ARG A 156 20.20 1.50 -1.87
CA ARG A 156 20.79 2.66 -2.58
C ARG A 156 21.20 2.37 -4.02
N ARG A 157 21.34 1.10 -4.41
CA ARG A 157 21.65 0.66 -5.79
C ARG A 157 20.39 0.45 -6.64
N VAL A 158 19.20 0.56 -6.04
CA VAL A 158 17.92 0.42 -6.76
C VAL A 158 17.45 1.79 -7.24
N ARG A 159 17.15 1.89 -8.54
CA ARG A 159 16.51 3.05 -9.17
C ARG A 159 15.12 2.67 -9.64
N VAL A 160 14.20 3.63 -9.58
CA VAL A 160 12.81 3.47 -10.03
C VAL A 160 12.55 4.46 -11.16
N ALA A 161 11.95 3.99 -12.24
CA ALA A 161 11.53 4.79 -13.38
C ALA A 161 10.07 4.48 -13.73
N GLU A 162 9.37 5.49 -14.25
CA GLU A 162 8.04 5.29 -14.85
C GLU A 162 8.20 4.76 -16.28
N ALA A 163 7.39 3.75 -16.64
CA ALA A 163 7.36 3.14 -17.98
C ALA A 163 5.94 2.81 -18.42
#